data_AF-A0A7S3XV02-F1
#
_entry.id   AF-A0A7S3XV02-F1
#
_cell.length_a   1.000
_cell.length_b   1.000
_cell.length_c   1.000
_cell.angle_alpha   90.00
_cell.angle_beta   90.00
_cell.angle_gamma   90.00
#
_symmetry.space_group_name_H-M   'P 1'
#
loop_
_entity.id
_entity.type
_entity.pdbx_description
1 polymer ?
#
loop_
_entity_poly.entity_id
_entity_poly.type
_entity_poly.pdbx_seq_one_letter_code
_entity_poly.pdbx_strand_id
1 'polypeptide(L)'
;GGEGAPAATAAAAAVKPKAQGRQPEAAVHGLSGEDRRFLTAAAGALDLRPKVALVLQALGFDLREPGLTPAQKTTLLMARHHAAFREAGAWMDVCQELRREGVNPIAADRLLLDLRLGAAFDRALRVKRRQAAFKVQKKQVEAEREDQFLSGILLQRDQELHQEVIKRNALVPKSTLQKRKAEKAAMEKMLAQSMVSNGEEEDNDSLALQAENGIETESAGLLENKIAVGYNKVPTIDSGEELNQDSGITPEGAVRIEDEFGSSSFTNNEGEEF
;
A
#
# COMPACT_ATOMS: atom_id res chain seq x y z
N GLY A 1 19.25 18.73 -63.52
CA GLY A 1 19.24 20.20 -63.56
C GLY A 1 18.41 20.69 -62.40
N GLY A 2 18.94 21.68 -61.66
CA GLY A 2 18.35 22.32 -60.48
C GLY A 2 18.70 21.59 -59.18
N GLU A 3 19.85 21.87 -58.55
CA GLU A 3 20.05 22.96 -57.55
C GLU A 3 19.15 22.76 -56.33
N GLY A 4 19.61 22.44 -55.12
CA GLY A 4 20.87 22.78 -54.47
C GLY A 4 20.67 24.00 -53.57
N ALA A 5 20.19 23.82 -52.34
CA ALA A 5 20.43 24.77 -51.24
C ALA A 5 20.29 24.12 -49.85
N PRO A 6 21.11 24.53 -48.85
CA PRO A 6 21.36 23.77 -47.62
C PRO A 6 20.95 24.51 -46.33
N ALA A 7 21.10 23.77 -45.21
CA ALA A 7 21.38 24.25 -43.85
C ALA A 7 20.26 24.94 -43.04
N ALA A 8 19.92 24.33 -41.90
CA ALA A 8 19.96 24.98 -40.59
C ALA A 8 19.76 23.95 -39.46
N THR A 9 20.87 23.42 -38.94
CA THR A 9 20.96 22.83 -37.60
C THR A 9 20.85 23.96 -36.57
N ALA A 10 19.75 24.01 -35.82
CA ALA A 10 19.62 24.84 -34.63
C ALA A 10 19.53 23.92 -33.40
N ALA A 11 20.63 23.90 -32.64
CA ALA A 11 20.70 23.32 -31.32
C ALA A 11 19.81 24.13 -30.36
N ALA A 12 18.69 23.56 -29.91
CA ALA A 12 17.89 24.11 -28.84
C ALA A 12 18.42 23.58 -27.51
N ALA A 13 19.15 24.43 -26.80
CA ALA A 13 19.59 24.19 -25.43
C ALA A 13 18.37 24.00 -24.50
N ALA A 14 18.32 22.87 -23.82
CA ALA A 14 17.34 22.56 -22.79
C ALA A 14 17.61 23.40 -21.54
N VAL A 15 16.92 24.55 -21.42
CA VAL A 15 16.83 25.32 -20.18
C VAL A 15 15.77 24.68 -19.30
N LYS A 16 16.18 24.04 -18.19
CA LYS A 16 15.30 23.58 -17.12
C LYS A 16 14.70 24.80 -16.39
N PRO A 17 13.36 24.97 -16.32
CA PRO A 17 12.79 25.91 -15.37
C PRO A 17 12.77 25.29 -13.98
N LYS A 18 13.69 25.74 -13.11
CA LYS A 18 13.65 25.49 -11.67
C LYS A 18 12.56 26.38 -11.06
N ALA A 19 11.31 25.92 -11.11
CA ALA A 19 10.21 26.52 -10.37
C ALA A 19 10.21 25.98 -8.93
N GLN A 20 10.92 26.65 -8.04
CA GLN A 20 10.66 26.56 -6.60
C GLN A 20 10.35 27.96 -6.09
N GLY A 21 9.07 28.15 -5.79
CA GLY A 21 8.50 29.40 -5.31
C GLY A 21 9.16 29.85 -4.01
N ARG A 22 9.97 30.89 -4.12
CA ARG A 22 10.25 31.81 -3.03
C ARG A 22 9.18 32.88 -3.10
N GLN A 23 8.29 32.94 -2.11
CA GLN A 23 7.37 34.07 -1.93
C GLN A 23 8.21 35.37 -1.91
N PRO A 24 7.77 36.45 -2.58
CA PRO A 24 8.49 37.71 -2.59
C PRO A 24 8.26 38.45 -1.27
N GLU A 25 8.92 38.01 -0.20
CA GLU A 25 8.89 38.70 1.10
C GLU A 25 9.73 39.99 1.09
N ALA A 26 10.55 40.22 0.05
CA ALA A 26 11.56 41.29 0.07
C ALA A 26 11.16 42.63 -0.59
N ALA A 27 9.94 42.79 -1.14
CA ALA A 27 9.59 43.96 -1.94
C ALA A 27 8.62 44.96 -1.28
N VAL A 28 8.30 44.82 0.01
CA VAL A 28 7.18 45.56 0.64
C VAL A 28 7.61 46.63 1.65
N HIS A 29 8.90 46.95 1.74
CA HIS A 29 9.41 47.94 2.72
C HIS A 29 9.21 49.41 2.33
N GLY A 30 8.55 49.72 1.20
CA GLY A 30 8.30 51.10 0.74
C GLY A 30 6.86 51.42 0.30
N LEU A 31 5.92 50.50 0.46
CA LEU A 31 4.52 50.72 0.06
C LEU A 31 3.71 51.33 1.21
N SER A 32 2.85 52.31 0.91
CA SER A 32 1.97 52.90 1.91
C SER A 32 1.06 51.83 2.53
N GLY A 33 0.60 52.06 3.77
CA GLY A 33 -0.29 51.13 4.46
C GLY A 33 -1.58 50.85 3.68
N GLU A 34 -2.03 51.78 2.86
CA GLU A 34 -3.21 51.65 2.00
C GLU A 34 -2.92 50.72 0.81
N ASP A 35 -1.79 50.90 0.12
CA ASP A 35 -1.41 50.06 -1.03
C ASP A 35 -1.26 48.58 -0.63
N ARG A 36 -0.72 48.31 0.57
CA ARG A 36 -0.59 46.94 1.10
C ARG A 36 -1.95 46.31 1.38
N ARG A 37 -2.92 47.08 1.89
CA ARG A 37 -4.30 46.62 2.11
C ARG A 37 -5.02 46.34 0.79
N PHE A 38 -4.84 47.20 -0.21
CA PHE A 38 -5.39 46.98 -1.54
C PHE A 38 -4.81 45.73 -2.21
N LEU A 39 -3.49 45.53 -2.13
CA LEU A 39 -2.83 44.35 -2.71
C LEU A 39 -3.25 43.06 -2.01
N THR A 40 -3.37 43.06 -0.67
CA THR A 40 -3.84 41.88 0.08
C THR A 40 -5.32 41.60 -0.18
N ALA A 41 -6.16 42.63 -0.30
CA ALA A 41 -7.56 42.48 -0.70
C ALA A 41 -7.71 41.95 -2.13
N ALA A 42 -6.94 42.47 -3.08
CA ALA A 42 -6.92 42.01 -4.47
C ALA A 42 -6.41 40.57 -4.58
N ALA A 43 -5.34 40.22 -3.86
CA ALA A 43 -4.84 38.85 -3.79
C ALA A 43 -5.86 37.88 -3.18
N GLY A 44 -6.62 38.32 -2.16
CA GLY A 44 -7.73 37.55 -1.59
C GLY A 44 -8.89 37.36 -2.57
N ALA A 45 -9.24 38.40 -3.34
CA ALA A 45 -10.26 38.33 -4.38
C ALA A 45 -9.88 37.40 -5.54
N LEU A 46 -8.58 37.24 -5.81
CA LEU A 46 -8.02 36.36 -6.83
C LEU A 46 -7.77 34.92 -6.35
N ASP A 47 -7.92 34.62 -5.06
CA ASP A 47 -7.70 33.24 -4.59
C ASP A 47 -8.86 32.33 -5.03
N LEU A 48 -8.57 31.51 -6.04
CA LEU A 48 -9.53 30.60 -6.64
C LEU A 48 -9.76 29.33 -5.80
N ARG A 49 -8.87 28.98 -4.86
CA ARG A 49 -8.95 27.72 -4.10
C ARG A 49 -10.25 27.56 -3.30
N PRO A 50 -10.66 28.52 -2.44
CA PRO A 50 -11.93 28.40 -1.72
C PRO A 50 -13.13 28.45 -2.68
N LYS A 51 -13.04 29.20 -3.77
CA LYS A 51 -14.11 29.29 -4.79
C LYS A 51 -14.30 27.95 -5.50
N VAL A 52 -13.21 27.32 -5.92
CA VAL A 52 -13.23 25.97 -6.53
C VAL A 52 -13.78 24.95 -5.54
N ALA A 53 -13.40 25.01 -4.26
CA ALA A 53 -13.96 24.12 -3.24
C ALA A 53 -15.48 24.29 -3.08
N LEU A 54 -15.97 25.53 -3.08
CA LEU A 54 -17.40 25.83 -3.00
C LEU A 54 -18.15 25.36 -4.25
N VAL A 55 -17.59 25.57 -5.45
CA VAL A 55 -18.18 25.06 -6.70
C VAL A 55 -18.24 23.55 -6.70
N LEU A 56 -17.16 22.87 -6.31
CA LEU A 56 -17.15 21.40 -6.19
C LEU A 56 -18.20 20.92 -5.19
N GLN A 57 -18.31 21.57 -4.03
CA GLN A 57 -19.35 21.24 -3.05
C GLN A 57 -20.77 21.48 -3.61
N ALA A 58 -21.00 22.57 -4.33
CA ALA A 58 -22.29 22.90 -4.93
C ALA A 58 -22.68 21.93 -6.06
N LEU A 59 -21.69 21.39 -6.78
CA LEU A 59 -21.87 20.35 -7.79
C LEU A 59 -22.08 18.94 -7.17
N GLY A 60 -22.08 18.82 -5.84
CA GLY A 60 -22.28 17.56 -5.15
C GLY A 60 -21.02 16.73 -4.94
N PHE A 61 -19.84 17.23 -5.34
CA PHE A 61 -18.56 16.60 -5.01
C PHE A 61 -18.28 16.77 -3.51
N ASP A 62 -18.81 15.86 -2.71
CA ASP A 62 -18.47 15.75 -1.30
C ASP A 62 -17.22 14.86 -1.13
N LEU A 63 -16.55 15.00 0.00
CA LEU A 63 -15.41 14.15 0.40
C LEU A 63 -15.77 12.65 0.44
N ARG A 64 -17.07 12.33 0.42
CA ARG A 64 -17.64 10.99 0.44
C ARG A 64 -17.82 10.38 -0.96
N GLU A 65 -17.58 11.12 -2.04
CA GLU A 65 -17.76 10.55 -3.38
C GLU A 65 -16.86 9.32 -3.62
N PRO A 66 -17.44 8.23 -4.16
CA PRO A 66 -16.72 6.97 -4.38
C PRO A 66 -15.69 7.02 -5.53
N GLY A 67 -15.59 8.11 -6.30
CA GLY A 67 -14.63 8.23 -7.41
C GLY A 67 -13.34 8.99 -7.11
N LEU A 68 -13.26 9.70 -5.97
CA LEU A 68 -12.10 10.53 -5.68
C LEU A 68 -10.93 9.72 -5.11
N THR A 69 -9.75 9.88 -5.69
CA THR A 69 -8.51 9.33 -5.13
C THR A 69 -8.22 9.93 -3.75
N PRO A 70 -7.56 9.21 -2.83
CA PRO A 70 -7.21 9.73 -1.50
C PRO A 70 -6.40 11.04 -1.55
N ALA A 71 -5.57 11.21 -2.58
CA ALA A 71 -4.83 12.44 -2.83
C ALA A 71 -5.76 13.62 -3.17
N GLN A 72 -6.74 13.41 -4.07
CA GLN A 72 -7.74 14.43 -4.40
C GLN A 72 -8.61 14.79 -3.18
N LYS A 73 -9.01 13.81 -2.37
CA LYS A 73 -9.75 14.04 -1.11
C LYS A 73 -8.96 14.93 -0.15
N THR A 74 -7.64 14.71 -0.06
CA THR A 74 -6.73 15.54 0.75
C THR A 74 -6.68 16.98 0.24
N THR A 75 -6.56 17.18 -1.07
CA THR A 75 -6.55 18.51 -1.69
C THR A 75 -7.88 19.24 -1.50
N LEU A 76 -9.00 18.56 -1.71
CA LEU A 76 -10.34 19.13 -1.52
C LEU A 76 -10.56 19.54 -0.06
N LEU A 77 -10.13 18.71 0.89
CA LEU A 77 -10.19 19.02 2.32
C LEU A 77 -9.40 20.29 2.66
N MET A 78 -8.19 20.43 2.11
CA MET A 78 -7.37 21.63 2.30
C MET A 78 -7.99 22.87 1.67
N ALA A 79 -8.51 22.75 0.45
CA ALA A 79 -9.16 23.86 -0.25
C ALA A 79 -10.38 24.38 0.53
N ARG A 80 -11.19 23.47 1.10
CA ARG A 80 -12.34 23.82 1.95
C ARG A 80 -11.96 24.59 3.22
N HIS A 81 -10.82 24.26 3.83
CA HIS A 81 -10.36 24.91 5.06
C HIS A 81 -9.38 26.07 4.82
N HIS A 82 -9.07 26.38 3.56
CA HIS A 82 -8.06 27.36 3.18
C HIS A 82 -8.32 28.76 3.76
N ALA A 83 -9.56 29.26 3.63
CA ALA A 83 -9.92 30.60 4.14
C ALA A 83 -9.70 30.71 5.66
N ALA A 84 -10.06 29.66 6.40
CA ALA A 84 -9.88 29.62 7.85
C ALA A 84 -8.39 29.56 8.26
N PHE A 85 -7.57 28.83 7.51
CA PHE A 85 -6.12 28.81 7.78
C PHE A 85 -5.44 30.12 7.41
N ARG A 86 -5.92 30.81 6.38
CA ARG A 86 -5.46 32.18 6.06
C ARG A 86 -5.80 33.16 7.17
N GLU A 87 -7.02 33.12 7.68
CA GLU A 87 -7.43 33.94 8.83
C GLU A 87 -6.56 33.65 10.05
N ALA A 88 -6.33 32.37 10.36
CA ALA A 88 -5.45 31.97 11.46
C ALA A 88 -4.00 32.46 11.29
N GLY A 89 -3.48 32.41 10.07
CA GLY A 89 -2.17 32.97 9.73
C GLY A 89 -2.10 34.47 10.02
N ALA A 90 -3.11 35.23 9.61
CA ALA A 90 -3.17 36.66 9.91
C ALA A 90 -3.20 36.95 11.42
N TRP A 91 -3.91 36.15 12.22
CA TRP A 91 -3.89 36.26 13.68
C TRP A 91 -2.52 35.92 14.28
N MET A 92 -1.80 34.93 13.72
CA MET A 92 -0.43 34.64 14.12
C MET A 92 0.53 35.78 13.80
N ASP A 93 0.38 36.41 12.62
CA ASP A 93 1.20 37.54 12.21
C ASP A 93 1.00 38.72 13.17
N VAL A 94 -0.25 39.02 13.56
CA VAL A 94 -0.56 40.03 14.59
C VAL A 94 0.16 39.72 15.91
N CYS A 95 0.12 38.46 16.37
CA CYS A 95 0.84 38.05 17.58
C CYS A 95 2.37 38.23 17.46
N GLN A 96 2.94 37.97 16.28
CA GLN A 96 4.38 38.14 16.06
C GLN A 96 4.78 39.61 16.02
N GLU A 97 3.98 40.44 15.34
CA GLU A 97 4.19 41.89 15.25
C GLU A 97 4.12 42.56 16.63
N LEU A 98 3.11 42.21 17.45
CA LEU A 98 3.00 42.72 18.83
C LEU A 98 4.23 42.35 19.67
N ARG A 99 4.73 41.11 19.55
CA ARG A 99 5.97 40.70 20.23
C ARG A 99 7.19 41.45 19.72
N ARG A 100 7.28 41.68 18.40
CA ARG A 100 8.39 42.40 17.78
C ARG A 100 8.46 43.85 18.26
N GLU A 101 7.31 44.49 18.43
CA GLU A 101 7.20 45.86 18.95
C GLU A 101 7.33 45.94 20.48
N GLY A 102 7.44 44.81 21.18
CA GLY A 102 7.50 44.77 22.65
C GLY A 102 6.18 45.20 23.31
N VAL A 103 5.08 45.18 22.57
CA VAL A 103 3.76 45.58 23.05
C VAL A 103 3.12 44.40 23.77
N ASN A 104 2.81 44.61 25.05
CA ASN A 104 2.01 43.66 25.82
C ASN A 104 0.53 43.96 25.63
N PRO A 105 -0.25 43.07 25.00
CA PRO A 105 -1.68 43.28 24.80
C PRO A 105 -2.40 43.34 26.15
N ILE A 106 -3.48 44.11 26.21
CA ILE A 106 -4.39 44.08 27.38
C ILE A 106 -4.99 42.67 27.53
N ALA A 107 -5.41 42.33 28.74
CA ALA A 107 -5.91 40.98 29.05
C ALA A 107 -7.07 40.54 28.12
N ALA A 108 -7.96 41.47 27.74
CA ALA A 108 -9.06 41.19 26.83
C ALA A 108 -8.58 40.82 25.41
N ASP A 109 -7.61 41.56 24.87
CA ASP A 109 -7.06 41.31 23.54
C ASP A 109 -6.26 40.00 23.52
N ARG A 110 -5.50 39.73 24.58
CA ARG A 110 -4.80 38.45 24.74
C ARG A 110 -5.79 37.28 24.73
N LEU A 111 -6.88 37.37 25.50
CA LEU A 111 -7.91 36.34 25.53
C LEU A 111 -8.55 36.14 24.15
N LEU A 112 -8.79 37.22 23.40
CA LEU A 112 -9.31 37.15 22.03
C LEU A 112 -8.33 36.43 21.09
N LEU A 113 -7.04 36.75 21.16
CA LEU A 113 -6.00 36.08 20.38
C LEU A 113 -5.94 34.58 20.70
N ASP A 114 -5.93 34.23 21.99
CA ASP A 114 -5.89 32.85 22.46
C ASP A 114 -7.15 32.07 21.98
N LEU A 115 -8.33 32.68 22.04
CA LEU A 115 -9.58 32.07 21.56
C LEU A 115 -9.55 31.81 20.05
N ARG A 116 -9.11 32.80 19.25
CA ARG A 116 -9.06 32.69 17.79
C ARG A 116 -8.02 31.67 17.33
N LEU A 117 -6.83 31.72 17.93
CA LEU A 117 -5.75 30.78 17.62
C LEU A 117 -6.08 29.35 18.11
N GLY A 118 -6.71 29.21 19.28
CA GLY A 118 -7.19 27.92 19.78
C GLY A 118 -8.20 27.27 18.83
N ALA A 119 -9.21 28.03 18.39
CA ALA A 119 -10.19 27.53 17.43
C ALA A 119 -9.57 27.13 16.08
N ALA A 120 -8.57 27.88 15.62
CA ALA A 120 -7.82 27.55 14.42
C ALA A 120 -6.98 26.27 14.59
N PHE A 121 -6.32 26.12 15.74
CA PHE A 121 -5.53 24.94 16.08
C PHE A 121 -6.40 23.67 16.12
N ASP A 122 -7.56 23.71 16.78
CA ASP A 122 -8.51 22.59 16.80
C ASP A 122 -8.97 22.20 15.40
N ARG A 123 -9.19 23.20 14.53
CA ARG A 123 -9.53 22.96 13.13
C ARG A 123 -8.38 22.32 12.37
N ALA A 124 -7.15 22.79 12.56
CA ALA A 124 -5.96 22.20 11.96
C ALA A 124 -5.76 20.74 12.42
N LEU A 125 -5.97 20.46 13.71
CA LEU A 125 -5.88 19.10 14.25
C LEU A 125 -6.92 18.16 13.64
N ARG A 126 -8.17 18.61 13.50
CA ARG A 126 -9.22 17.83 12.82
C ARG A 126 -8.87 17.54 11.36
N VAL A 127 -8.34 18.53 10.64
CA VAL A 127 -7.88 18.35 9.25
C VAL A 127 -6.72 17.36 9.18
N LYS A 128 -5.71 17.50 10.05
CA LYS A 128 -4.56 16.58 10.13
C LYS A 128 -5.01 15.14 10.38
N ARG A 129 -5.94 14.92 11.32
CA ARG A 129 -6.51 13.58 11.58
C ARG A 129 -7.18 12.98 10.35
N ARG A 130 -7.97 13.78 9.60
CA ARG A 130 -8.61 13.33 8.35
C ARG A 130 -7.59 13.02 7.26
N GLN A 131 -6.54 13.85 7.12
CA GLN A 131 -5.45 13.58 6.18
C GLN A 131 -4.70 12.29 6.52
N ALA A 132 -4.49 12.01 7.81
CA ALA A 132 -3.91 10.74 8.24
C ALA A 132 -4.78 9.54 7.83
N ALA A 133 -6.09 9.64 7.99
CA ALA A 133 -7.02 8.61 7.52
C ALA A 133 -6.92 8.39 6.00
N PHE A 134 -6.84 9.45 5.19
CA PHE A 134 -6.65 9.33 3.74
C PHE A 134 -5.31 8.70 3.37
N LYS A 135 -4.24 8.95 4.14
CA LYS A 135 -2.94 8.29 3.93
C LYS A 135 -3.01 6.79 4.20
N VAL A 136 -3.74 6.36 5.24
CA VAL A 136 -3.96 4.94 5.53
C VAL A 136 -4.73 4.29 4.39
N GLN A 137 -5.82 4.90 3.93
CA GLN A 137 -6.59 4.41 2.78
C GLN A 137 -5.73 4.30 1.51
N LYS A 138 -4.87 5.28 1.25
CA LYS A 138 -3.94 5.22 0.12
C LYS A 138 -3.01 4.01 0.21
N LYS A 139 -2.40 3.78 1.38
CA LYS A 139 -1.52 2.63 1.60
C LYS A 139 -2.26 1.31 1.41
N GLN A 140 -3.50 1.22 1.88
CA GLN A 140 -4.31 0.02 1.72
C GLN A 140 -4.61 -0.27 0.25
N VAL A 141 -5.00 0.73 -0.53
CA VAL A 141 -5.23 0.57 -1.98
C VAL A 141 -3.94 0.19 -2.72
N GLU A 142 -2.79 0.74 -2.30
CA GLU A 142 -1.50 0.37 -2.87
C GLU A 142 -1.12 -1.08 -2.52
N ALA A 143 -1.35 -1.52 -1.28
CA ALA A 143 -1.13 -2.90 -0.86
C ALA A 143 -2.03 -3.89 -1.62
N GLU A 144 -3.33 -3.61 -1.72
CA GLU A 144 -4.26 -4.45 -2.49
C GLU A 144 -3.86 -4.56 -3.97
N ARG A 145 -3.34 -3.47 -4.55
CA ARG A 145 -2.83 -3.47 -5.92
C ARG A 145 -1.55 -4.29 -6.06
N GLU A 146 -0.65 -4.21 -5.08
CA GLU A 146 0.56 -5.02 -5.03
C GLU A 146 0.24 -6.50 -4.88
N ASP A 147 -0.70 -6.86 -4.00
CA ASP A 147 -1.17 -8.24 -3.82
C ASP A 147 -1.80 -8.81 -5.11
N GLN A 148 -2.61 -8.02 -5.80
CA GLN A 148 -3.17 -8.39 -7.11
C GLN A 148 -2.07 -8.59 -8.17
N PHE A 149 -1.03 -7.77 -8.14
CA PHE A 149 0.10 -7.90 -9.06
C PHE A 149 0.92 -9.16 -8.77
N LEU A 150 1.25 -9.41 -7.50
CA LEU A 150 2.03 -10.58 -7.07
C LEU A 150 1.27 -11.89 -7.31
N SER A 151 -0.03 -11.92 -7.01
CA SER A 151 -0.88 -13.09 -7.31
C SER A 151 -0.96 -13.37 -8.81
N GLY A 152 -0.97 -12.33 -9.65
CA GLY A 152 -0.87 -12.48 -11.11
C GLY A 152 0.44 -13.15 -11.56
N ILE A 153 1.58 -12.75 -10.98
CA ILE A 153 2.89 -13.35 -11.26
C ILE A 153 2.93 -14.81 -10.81
N LEU A 154 2.44 -15.10 -9.60
CA LEU A 154 2.42 -16.47 -9.07
C LEU A 154 1.55 -17.38 -9.94
N LEU A 155 0.37 -16.92 -10.33
CA LEU A 155 -0.52 -17.65 -11.22
C LEU A 155 0.15 -17.93 -12.58
N GLN A 156 0.86 -16.96 -13.16
CA GLN A 156 1.61 -17.16 -14.40
C GLN A 156 2.69 -18.24 -14.22
N ARG A 157 3.45 -18.19 -13.12
CA ARG A 157 4.51 -19.18 -12.83
C ARG A 157 3.94 -20.58 -12.64
N ASP A 158 2.81 -20.71 -11.95
CA ASP A 158 2.14 -22.00 -11.74
C ASP A 158 1.64 -22.58 -13.06
N GLN A 159 1.14 -21.74 -13.97
CA GLN A 159 0.74 -22.15 -15.32
C GLN A 159 1.93 -22.62 -16.15
N GLU A 160 3.05 -21.89 -16.11
CA GLU A 160 4.29 -22.27 -16.78
C GLU A 160 4.80 -23.63 -16.30
N LEU A 161 4.86 -23.84 -14.97
CA LEU A 161 5.23 -25.12 -14.37
C LEU A 161 4.30 -26.26 -14.77
N HIS A 162 2.97 -26.03 -14.75
CA HIS A 162 2.00 -27.04 -15.19
C HIS A 162 2.21 -27.42 -16.66
N GLN A 163 2.46 -26.44 -17.54
CA GLN A 163 2.74 -26.70 -18.94
C GLN A 163 4.03 -27.51 -19.13
N GLU A 164 5.09 -27.22 -18.36
CA GLU A 164 6.33 -28.02 -18.40
C GLU A 164 6.12 -29.46 -17.96
N VAL A 165 5.33 -29.68 -16.89
CA VAL A 165 4.99 -31.02 -16.41
C VAL A 165 4.16 -31.78 -17.46
N ILE A 166 3.16 -31.14 -18.07
CA ILE A 166 2.36 -31.75 -19.14
C ILE A 166 3.26 -32.11 -20.33
N LYS A 167 4.16 -31.22 -20.74
CA LYS A 167 5.14 -31.49 -21.81
C LYS A 167 6.01 -32.69 -21.43
N ARG A 168 6.63 -32.72 -20.25
CA ARG A 168 7.42 -33.89 -19.80
C ARG A 168 6.62 -35.18 -19.83
N ASN A 169 5.40 -35.18 -19.31
CA ASN A 169 4.54 -36.37 -19.27
C ASN A 169 4.12 -36.82 -20.68
N ALA A 170 3.91 -35.91 -21.62
CA ALA A 170 3.60 -36.22 -23.00
C ALA A 170 4.81 -36.78 -23.77
N LEU A 171 6.03 -36.38 -23.43
CA LEU A 171 7.28 -36.91 -23.98
C LEU A 171 7.61 -38.33 -23.48
N VAL A 172 6.95 -38.82 -22.42
CA VAL A 172 7.11 -40.21 -21.99
C VAL A 172 6.41 -41.13 -23.01
N PRO A 173 7.13 -42.01 -23.71
CA PRO A 173 6.55 -42.84 -24.76
C PRO A 173 5.45 -43.74 -24.19
N LYS A 174 4.31 -43.85 -24.89
CA LYS A 174 3.14 -44.64 -24.44
C LYS A 174 3.47 -46.10 -24.11
N SER A 175 4.54 -46.66 -24.66
CA SER A 175 5.03 -48.02 -24.37
C SER A 175 5.56 -48.18 -22.94
N THR A 176 6.21 -47.18 -22.35
CA THR A 176 6.71 -47.25 -20.96
C THR A 176 5.58 -47.09 -19.95
N LEU A 177 4.52 -46.35 -20.28
CA LEU A 177 3.30 -46.27 -19.49
C LEU A 177 2.51 -47.59 -19.48
N GLN A 178 2.40 -48.27 -20.63
CA GLN A 178 1.79 -49.60 -20.71
C GLN A 178 2.61 -50.65 -19.94
N LYS A 179 3.95 -50.59 -20.02
CA LYS A 179 4.85 -51.47 -19.26
C LYS A 179 4.66 -51.31 -17.75
N ARG A 180 4.62 -50.07 -17.24
CA ARG A 180 4.36 -49.78 -15.82
C ARG A 180 2.98 -50.24 -15.35
N LYS A 181 1.94 -50.12 -16.20
CA LYS A 181 0.60 -50.65 -15.87
C LYS A 181 0.60 -52.17 -15.79
N ALA A 182 1.29 -52.85 -16.70
CA ALA A 182 1.43 -54.31 -16.68
C ALA A 182 2.20 -54.79 -15.44
N GLU A 183 3.29 -54.12 -15.07
CA GLU A 183 4.05 -54.43 -13.85
C GLU A 183 3.24 -54.21 -12.57
N LYS A 184 2.48 -53.11 -12.48
CA LYS A 184 1.64 -52.83 -11.31
C LYS A 184 0.51 -53.85 -11.16
N ALA A 185 -0.15 -54.23 -12.26
CA ALA A 185 -1.16 -55.29 -12.26
C ALA A 185 -0.57 -56.66 -11.92
N ALA A 186 0.68 -56.96 -12.35
CA ALA A 186 1.38 -58.18 -11.97
C ALA A 186 1.74 -58.20 -10.47
N MET A 187 2.19 -57.07 -9.91
CA MET A 187 2.48 -56.94 -8.49
C MET A 187 1.22 -57.09 -7.64
N GLU A 188 0.12 -56.46 -8.03
CA GLU A 188 -1.17 -56.55 -7.33
C GLU A 188 -1.73 -57.98 -7.37
N LYS A 189 -1.56 -58.69 -8.49
CA LYS A 189 -1.90 -60.12 -8.61
C LYS A 189 -1.03 -61.00 -7.71
N MET A 190 0.28 -60.75 -7.64
CA MET A 190 1.17 -61.47 -6.72
C MET A 190 0.82 -61.21 -5.26
N LEU A 191 0.45 -59.98 -4.89
CA LEU A 191 0.07 -59.61 -3.53
C LEU A 191 -1.26 -60.25 -3.12
N ALA A 192 -2.22 -60.33 -4.06
CA ALA A 192 -3.48 -61.05 -3.86
C ALA A 192 -3.27 -62.57 -3.75
N GLN A 193 -2.38 -63.16 -4.54
CA GLN A 193 -2.03 -64.59 -4.41
C GLN A 193 -1.26 -64.88 -3.12
N SER A 194 -0.40 -63.96 -2.68
CA SER A 194 0.36 -64.08 -1.43
C SER A 194 -0.48 -63.96 -0.16
N MET A 195 -1.69 -63.38 -0.23
CA MET A 195 -2.58 -63.20 0.93
C MET A 195 -3.63 -64.33 1.07
N VAL A 196 -3.64 -65.35 0.18
CA VAL A 196 -4.72 -66.36 0.10
C VAL A 196 -4.25 -67.80 0.36
N SER A 197 -2.96 -68.09 0.54
CA SER A 197 -2.50 -69.43 0.91
C SER A 197 -1.77 -69.45 2.25
N ASN A 198 -2.52 -69.61 3.33
CA ASN A 198 -2.09 -70.38 4.49
C ASN A 198 -3.33 -70.84 5.28
N GLY A 199 -3.87 -71.97 4.84
CA GLY A 199 -4.74 -72.84 5.60
C GLY A 199 -4.45 -74.29 5.20
N GLU A 200 -3.94 -75.07 6.17
CA GLU A 200 -3.89 -76.55 6.27
C GLU A 200 -2.68 -77.24 5.56
N GLU A 201 -1.62 -77.63 6.30
CA GLU A 201 -1.31 -78.97 6.94
C GLU A 201 -0.71 -79.98 5.90
N GLU A 202 0.35 -80.78 6.06
CA GLU A 202 1.06 -81.48 7.15
C GLU A 202 2.45 -82.01 6.63
N ASP A 203 3.38 -82.29 7.55
CA ASP A 203 4.49 -83.28 7.55
C ASP A 203 5.36 -83.58 6.30
N ASN A 204 6.66 -83.22 6.36
CA ASN A 204 7.75 -84.22 6.37
C ASN A 204 9.15 -83.60 6.54
N ASP A 205 9.94 -84.31 7.34
CA ASP A 205 11.37 -84.13 7.59
C ASP A 205 12.22 -84.14 6.31
N SER A 206 13.27 -83.31 6.32
CA SER A 206 14.69 -83.72 6.21
C SER A 206 15.57 -82.84 5.31
N LEU A 207 16.57 -82.26 5.99
CA LEU A 207 18.00 -82.22 5.66
C LEU A 207 18.57 -81.33 4.54
N ALA A 208 19.53 -80.52 5.04
CA ALA A 208 20.84 -80.15 4.47
C ALA A 208 20.86 -78.87 3.61
N LEU A 209 21.32 -77.74 4.18
CA LEU A 209 22.71 -77.31 4.42
C LEU A 209 23.40 -76.68 3.20
N GLN A 210 23.93 -75.48 3.47
CA GLN A 210 24.99 -74.74 2.78
C GLN A 210 24.62 -73.94 1.52
N ALA A 211 24.68 -72.61 1.63
CA ALA A 211 25.85 -71.88 1.16
C ALA A 211 25.79 -70.40 1.61
N GLU A 212 26.93 -69.95 2.14
CA GLU A 212 27.28 -68.57 2.40
C GLU A 212 27.24 -67.73 1.11
N ASN A 213 26.84 -66.46 1.20
CA ASN A 213 27.68 -65.29 0.88
C ASN A 213 26.86 -64.00 0.91
N GLY A 214 27.39 -62.99 1.58
CA GLY A 214 26.82 -61.65 1.64
C GLY A 214 26.93 -60.90 0.32
N ILE A 215 26.12 -59.84 0.19
CA ILE A 215 26.40 -58.59 -0.52
C ILE A 215 25.54 -57.51 0.14
N GLU A 216 26.24 -56.63 0.85
CA GLU A 216 26.06 -55.19 1.00
C GLU A 216 24.69 -54.59 0.61
N THR A 217 24.01 -54.06 1.63
CA THR A 217 22.87 -53.15 1.47
C THR A 217 23.40 -51.73 1.28
N GLU A 218 23.59 -51.33 0.02
CA GLU A 218 23.76 -49.92 -0.30
C GLU A 218 22.42 -49.19 -0.16
N SER A 219 22.41 -48.29 0.81
CA SER A 219 21.42 -47.25 1.05
C SER A 219 21.27 -46.34 -0.17
N ALA A 220 20.22 -46.56 -0.98
CA ALA A 220 19.72 -45.58 -1.94
C ALA A 220 18.50 -44.88 -1.34
N GLY A 221 18.69 -43.61 -0.97
CA GLY A 221 17.72 -42.76 -0.31
C GLY A 221 16.40 -42.61 -1.09
N LEU A 222 15.32 -43.03 -0.44
CA LEU A 222 13.97 -42.58 -0.76
C LEU A 222 13.84 -41.12 -0.28
N LEU A 223 14.07 -40.17 -1.19
CA LEU A 223 13.57 -38.81 -1.04
C LEU A 223 12.04 -38.87 -1.21
N GLU A 224 11.33 -39.05 -0.09
CA GLU A 224 9.92 -38.70 0.03
C GLU A 224 9.76 -37.19 -0.19
N ASN A 225 9.61 -36.77 -1.44
CA ASN A 225 9.01 -35.47 -1.75
C ASN A 225 7.50 -35.55 -1.47
N LYS A 226 7.15 -35.46 -0.19
CA LYS A 226 5.81 -35.07 0.26
C LYS A 226 5.60 -33.61 -0.13
N ILE A 227 5.17 -33.39 -1.38
CA ILE A 227 4.48 -32.15 -1.73
C ILE A 227 3.11 -32.25 -1.05
N ALA A 228 3.03 -31.73 0.17
CA ALA A 228 1.78 -31.41 0.82
C ALA A 228 1.11 -30.32 -0.03
N VAL A 229 0.33 -30.74 -1.03
CA VAL A 229 -0.67 -29.88 -1.67
C VAL A 229 -1.77 -29.68 -0.62
N GLY A 230 -1.57 -28.68 0.24
CA GLY A 230 -2.62 -28.13 1.06
C GLY A 230 -3.69 -27.57 0.13
N TYR A 231 -4.75 -28.34 -0.07
CA TYR A 231 -5.99 -27.79 -0.61
C TYR A 231 -6.49 -26.74 0.38
N ASN A 232 -6.20 -25.47 0.10
CA ASN A 232 -6.89 -24.37 0.74
C ASN A 232 -8.36 -24.48 0.38
N LYS A 233 -9.13 -24.92 1.38
CA LYS A 233 -10.57 -24.94 1.42
C LYS A 233 -11.08 -23.55 1.03
N VAL A 234 -11.67 -23.45 -0.15
CA VAL A 234 -12.40 -22.27 -0.61
C VAL A 234 -13.47 -21.96 0.44
N PRO A 235 -13.51 -20.76 1.04
CA PRO A 235 -14.62 -20.41 1.91
C PRO A 235 -15.88 -20.26 1.04
N THR A 236 -16.81 -21.19 1.23
CA THR A 236 -18.19 -21.06 0.77
C THR A 236 -18.75 -19.79 1.38
N ILE A 237 -19.06 -18.81 0.53
CA ILE A 237 -19.77 -17.59 0.92
C ILE A 237 -21.22 -18.01 1.14
N ASP A 238 -21.55 -18.27 2.40
CA ASP A 238 -22.93 -18.42 2.85
C ASP A 238 -23.62 -17.06 2.67
N SER A 239 -24.65 -17.06 1.85
CA SER A 239 -25.42 -15.89 1.48
C SER A 239 -26.80 -16.06 2.11
N GLY A 240 -26.97 -15.50 3.30
CA GLY A 240 -28.28 -15.40 3.92
C GLY A 240 -28.22 -14.78 5.32
N GLU A 241 -29.07 -13.76 5.52
CA GLU A 241 -29.78 -13.49 6.78
C GLU A 241 -28.94 -12.98 8.00
N GLU A 242 -29.30 -11.96 8.77
CA GLU A 242 -30.46 -11.06 8.87
C GLU A 242 -29.98 -9.72 9.48
N LEU A 243 -30.79 -8.69 9.22
CA LEU A 243 -30.88 -7.48 10.04
C LEU A 243 -31.00 -7.83 11.53
N ASN A 244 -30.14 -7.24 12.37
CA ASN A 244 -30.63 -6.76 13.67
C ASN A 244 -29.83 -5.55 14.16
N GLN A 245 -30.61 -4.52 14.45
CA GLN A 245 -30.22 -3.33 15.18
C GLN A 245 -30.03 -3.74 16.64
N ASP A 246 -28.85 -3.53 17.23
CA ASP A 246 -28.83 -3.17 18.64
C ASP A 246 -27.58 -2.38 19.03
N SER A 247 -27.85 -1.33 19.78
CA SER A 247 -26.95 -0.35 20.37
C SER A 247 -26.27 -0.91 21.62
N GLY A 248 -24.95 -0.94 21.64
CA GLY A 248 -24.19 -1.36 22.81
C GLY A 248 -22.72 -0.96 22.77
N ILE A 249 -22.44 0.35 22.75
CA ILE A 249 -21.09 0.87 22.96
C ILE A 249 -20.78 0.73 24.46
N THR A 250 -19.97 -0.26 24.83
CA THR A 250 -19.25 -0.29 26.11
C THR A 250 -17.86 0.35 25.94
N PRO A 251 -17.35 1.13 26.91
CA PRO A 251 -16.05 1.77 26.83
C PRO A 251 -15.02 0.99 27.66
N GLU A 252 -14.49 -0.10 27.14
CA GLU A 252 -13.26 -0.71 27.69
C GLU A 252 -12.33 -1.12 26.55
N GLY A 253 -11.37 -0.23 26.26
CA GLY A 253 -10.41 -0.41 25.19
C GLY A 253 -9.51 0.80 25.03
N ALA A 254 -9.03 1.35 26.15
CA ALA A 254 -7.98 2.35 26.15
C ALA A 254 -6.67 1.71 25.65
N VAL A 255 -6.49 1.69 24.33
CA VAL A 255 -5.20 1.38 23.72
C VAL A 255 -4.27 2.55 24.00
N ARG A 256 -3.38 2.30 24.94
CA ARG A 256 -2.20 3.09 25.29
C ARG A 256 -1.32 3.21 24.04
N ILE A 257 -1.31 4.39 23.42
CA ILE A 257 -0.32 4.77 22.40
C ILE A 257 0.70 5.61 23.15
N GLU A 258 1.62 4.93 23.85
CA GLU A 258 2.83 5.54 24.38
C GLU A 258 4.01 5.13 23.48
N ASP A 259 4.81 6.13 23.13
CA ASP A 259 6.23 6.05 22.78
C ASP A 259 6.67 5.44 21.44
N GLU A 260 6.42 6.19 20.36
CA GLU A 260 7.36 6.27 19.22
C GLU A 260 7.48 7.72 18.72
N PHE A 261 7.84 8.65 19.61
CA PHE A 261 8.49 9.89 19.19
C PHE A 261 10.01 9.67 19.19
N GLY A 262 10.47 8.87 18.23
CA GLY A 262 11.87 8.83 17.85
C GLY A 262 12.28 10.23 17.41
N SER A 263 13.21 10.82 18.17
CA SER A 263 13.90 12.07 17.84
C SER A 263 14.73 11.85 16.58
N SER A 264 14.11 12.00 15.41
CA SER A 264 14.81 11.99 14.13
C SER A 264 15.49 13.33 13.98
N SER A 265 16.78 13.39 14.29
CA SER A 265 17.65 14.49 13.86
C SER A 265 17.56 14.60 12.33
N PHE A 266 17.26 15.81 11.87
CA PHE A 266 17.16 16.14 10.45
C PHE A 266 18.52 16.67 10.02
N THR A 267 19.39 15.81 9.48
CA THR A 267 20.65 16.26 8.88
C THR A 267 20.40 16.68 7.43
N ASN A 268 20.83 17.88 7.08
CA ASN A 268 20.91 18.30 5.68
C ASN A 268 22.19 17.72 5.04
N ASN A 269 22.21 17.66 3.70
CA ASN A 269 23.30 17.12 2.87
C ASN A 269 24.69 17.75 3.06
N GLU A 270 24.85 18.69 4.00
CA GLU A 270 26.10 19.39 4.32
C GLU A 270 26.63 19.10 5.72
N GLY A 271 25.98 18.23 6.51
CA GLY A 271 26.60 17.67 7.72
C GLY A 271 26.74 18.62 8.91
N GLU A 272 25.99 19.73 8.96
CA GLU A 272 25.88 20.56 10.16
C GLU A 272 24.59 20.23 10.94
N GLU A 273 24.76 19.89 12.22
CA GLU A 273 23.66 19.66 13.18
C GLU A 273 23.22 21.00 13.79
N PHE A 274 21.91 21.23 13.85
CA PHE A 274 21.27 22.30 14.63
C PHE A 274 20.61 21.73 15.88
#